data_AF-A0A813XAD3-F1
#
_entry.id   AF-A0A813XAD3-F1
#
_cell.length_a   1.000
_cell.length_b   1.000
_cell.length_c   1.000
_cell.angle_alpha   90.00
_cell.angle_beta   90.00
_cell.angle_gamma   90.00
#
_symmetry.space_group_name_H-M   'P 1'
#
loop_
_entity.id
_entity.type
_entity.pdbx_description
1 polymer ?
#
loop_
_entity_poly.entity_id
_entity_poly.type
_entity_poly.pdbx_seq_one_letter_code
_entity_poly.pdbx_strand_id
1 'polypeptide(L)'
;MKPSIVIVGLDQVFLDETIQGLSGENKINDNNLIEWTIDTKYYTADVNICPVNTKMLVEESVANSAQVLIVLLDPSHINSRTKLDSWLPFLSVLNECETKLLVARNVDALLNTISRTDIKQWCTEHDYELLELEKNKTSETDDEDDDEDGEDDENAHLYRDVYGIPRLIQTLHIHQWPNMNLKG
;
A
#
# COMPACT_ATOMS: atom_id res chain seq x y z
N MET A 1 18.99 -4.39 -10.89
CA MET A 1 17.90 -3.39 -10.86
C MET A 1 17.56 -3.15 -9.39
N LYS A 2 17.19 -1.92 -8.99
CA LYS A 2 16.67 -1.68 -7.64
C LYS A 2 15.39 -2.51 -7.44
N PRO A 3 15.08 -2.98 -6.22
CA PRO A 3 13.79 -3.60 -5.94
C PRO A 3 12.65 -2.61 -6.24
N SER A 4 11.50 -3.15 -6.65
CA SER A 4 10.39 -2.35 -7.14
C SER A 4 9.09 -2.63 -6.39
N ILE A 5 8.29 -1.58 -6.23
CA ILE A 5 6.89 -1.61 -5.80
C ILE A 5 6.04 -1.41 -7.05
N VAL A 6 5.12 -2.33 -7.33
CA VAL A 6 4.13 -2.13 -8.39
C VAL A 6 2.82 -1.70 -7.74
N ILE A 7 2.29 -0.53 -8.14
CA ILE A 7 1.05 0.02 -7.60
C ILE A 7 0.00 0.05 -8.70
N VAL A 8 -1.00 -0.82 -8.58
CA VAL A 8 -2.13 -0.92 -9.49
C VAL A 8 -3.28 -0.05 -8.99
N GLY A 9 -3.54 1.05 -9.69
CA GLY A 9 -4.65 1.96 -9.43
C GLY A 9 -5.91 1.57 -10.20
N LEU A 10 -6.99 1.21 -9.50
CA LEU A 10 -8.32 1.03 -10.12
C LEU A 10 -9.04 2.37 -10.39
N ASP A 11 -8.53 3.43 -9.75
CA ASP A 11 -8.93 4.82 -9.88
C ASP A 11 -7.66 5.68 -9.99
N GLN A 12 -7.65 6.62 -10.95
CA GLN A 12 -6.46 7.43 -11.22
C GLN A 12 -6.16 8.40 -10.07
N VAL A 13 -7.21 8.98 -9.48
CA VAL A 13 -7.04 9.97 -8.41
C VAL A 13 -6.42 9.32 -7.19
N PHE A 14 -6.90 8.12 -6.80
CA PHE A 14 -6.32 7.40 -5.68
C PHE A 14 -4.87 6.97 -5.94
N LEU A 15 -4.54 6.59 -7.18
CA LEU A 15 -3.16 6.26 -7.55
C LEU A 15 -2.24 7.47 -7.40
N ASP A 16 -2.63 8.62 -7.94
CA ASP A 16 -1.83 9.85 -7.89
C ASP A 16 -1.66 10.34 -6.45
N GLU A 17 -2.71 10.31 -5.63
CA GLU A 17 -2.66 10.65 -4.21
C GLU A 17 -1.73 9.72 -3.44
N THR A 18 -1.79 8.42 -3.71
CA THR A 18 -0.93 7.43 -3.05
C THR A 18 0.53 7.65 -3.42
N ILE A 19 0.83 7.85 -4.70
CA ILE A 19 2.19 8.12 -5.17
C ILE A 19 2.72 9.41 -4.55
N GLN A 20 1.95 10.49 -4.63
CA GLN A 20 2.31 11.77 -4.06
C GLN A 20 2.55 11.69 -2.55
N GLY A 21 1.77 10.87 -1.84
CA GLY A 21 1.95 10.64 -0.41
C GLY A 21 3.15 9.76 -0.06
N LEU A 22 3.56 8.83 -0.93
CA LEU A 22 4.73 7.97 -0.73
C LEU A 22 6.04 8.69 -1.06
N SER A 23 6.18 9.19 -2.28
CA SER A 23 7.45 9.73 -2.79
C SER A 23 7.62 11.24 -2.62
N GLY A 24 6.56 11.98 -2.27
CA GLY A 24 6.61 13.43 -2.25
C GLY A 24 6.85 13.98 -3.67
N GLU A 25 7.94 14.71 -3.88
CA GLU A 25 8.32 15.17 -5.21
C GLU A 25 8.83 14.00 -6.06
N ASN A 26 8.07 13.66 -7.13
CA ASN A 26 8.37 12.53 -8.00
C ASN A 26 9.71 12.74 -8.75
N LYS A 27 10.74 12.02 -8.32
CA LYS A 27 11.98 11.85 -9.07
C LYS A 27 11.81 10.68 -10.02
N ILE A 28 11.75 10.94 -11.32
CA ILE A 28 11.54 9.91 -12.33
C ILE A 28 12.90 9.52 -12.92
N ASN A 29 13.19 8.21 -12.99
CA ASN A 29 14.40 7.69 -13.61
C ASN A 29 14.23 7.46 -15.12
N ASP A 30 15.31 7.04 -15.79
CA ASP A 30 15.34 6.83 -17.24
C ASP A 30 14.33 5.78 -17.76
N ASN A 31 13.82 4.91 -16.87
CA ASN A 31 12.82 3.89 -17.18
C ASN A 31 11.38 4.36 -16.86
N ASN A 32 11.17 5.66 -16.66
CA ASN A 32 9.89 6.25 -16.24
C ASN A 32 9.34 5.69 -14.91
N LEU A 33 10.21 5.17 -14.03
CA LEU A 33 9.84 4.75 -12.69
C LEU A 33 10.13 5.86 -11.70
N ILE A 34 9.33 5.93 -10.64
CA ILE A 34 9.50 6.91 -9.58
C ILE A 34 10.50 6.36 -8.57
N GLU A 35 11.58 7.08 -8.32
CA GLU A 35 12.56 6.72 -7.31
C GLU A 35 12.05 7.14 -5.92
N TRP A 36 12.12 6.21 -4.98
CA TRP A 36 11.80 6.46 -3.59
C TRP A 36 12.86 5.87 -2.68
N THR A 37 13.33 6.66 -1.72
CA THR A 37 14.24 6.17 -0.68
C THR A 37 13.41 5.95 0.57
N ILE A 38 13.35 4.70 0.98
CA ILE A 38 12.83 4.30 2.29
C ILE A 38 13.91 4.66 3.30
N ASP A 39 13.53 5.51 4.25
CA ASP A 39 14.42 6.01 5.28
C ASP A 39 13.79 5.82 6.66
N THR A 40 14.22 4.77 7.36
CA THR A 40 13.72 4.43 8.69
C THR A 40 14.77 4.74 9.76
N LYS A 41 14.42 4.59 11.04
CA LYS A 41 15.39 4.67 12.15
C LYS A 41 16.50 3.62 12.03
N TYR A 42 16.20 2.46 11.44
CA TYR A 42 17.07 1.28 11.48
C TYR A 42 17.81 1.02 10.17
N TYR A 43 17.29 1.50 9.04
CA TYR A 43 17.87 1.23 7.73
C TYR A 43 17.45 2.26 6.68
N THR A 44 18.19 2.29 5.58
CA THR A 44 17.74 2.91 4.32
C THR A 44 17.66 1.89 3.20
N ALA A 45 16.74 2.07 2.26
CA ALA A 45 16.65 1.25 1.05
C ALA A 45 16.16 2.10 -0.12
N ASP A 46 16.81 1.99 -1.28
CA ASP A 46 16.37 2.66 -2.50
C ASP A 46 15.48 1.72 -3.31
N VAL A 47 14.25 2.15 -3.58
CA VAL A 47 13.26 1.38 -4.34
C VAL A 47 12.75 2.18 -5.53
N ASN A 48 12.20 1.47 -6.51
CA ASN A 48 11.45 2.09 -7.59
C ASN A 48 9.95 1.86 -7.38
N ILE A 49 9.12 2.84 -7.68
CA ILE A 49 7.67 2.72 -7.73
C ILE A 49 7.24 2.71 -9.19
N CYS A 50 6.48 1.68 -9.57
CA CYS A 50 5.89 1.51 -10.88
C CYS A 50 4.36 1.74 -10.79
N PRO A 51 3.86 2.94 -11.15
CA PRO A 51 2.43 3.18 -11.30
C PRO A 51 1.86 2.37 -12.46
N VAL A 52 0.71 1.72 -12.22
CA VAL A 52 -0.05 1.02 -13.26
C VAL A 52 -1.52 1.39 -13.14
N ASN A 53 -2.04 2.12 -14.12
CA ASN A 53 -3.47 2.47 -14.23
C ASN A 53 -4.15 1.81 -15.45
N THR A 54 -3.36 1.19 -16.33
CA THR A 54 -3.80 0.56 -17.58
C THR A 54 -3.23 -0.85 -17.63
N LYS A 55 -4.00 -1.81 -18.14
CA LYS A 55 -3.60 -3.23 -18.29
C LYS A 55 -2.60 -3.45 -19.42
N MET A 56 -1.54 -2.66 -19.47
CA MET A 56 -0.40 -2.85 -20.38
C MET A 56 0.62 -3.73 -19.71
N LEU A 57 1.42 -4.46 -20.48
CA LEU A 57 2.46 -5.33 -19.93
C LEU A 57 3.43 -4.50 -19.08
N VAL A 58 3.65 -4.94 -17.84
CA VAL A 58 4.77 -4.46 -17.03
C VAL A 58 6.06 -4.91 -17.72
N GLU A 59 7.05 -4.03 -17.79
CA GLU A 59 8.35 -4.42 -18.32
C GLU A 59 8.91 -5.61 -17.53
N GLU A 60 9.49 -6.59 -18.23
CA GLU A 60 10.06 -7.79 -17.62
C GLU A 60 11.10 -7.46 -16.54
N SER A 61 11.86 -6.38 -16.75
CA SER A 61 12.82 -5.84 -15.79
C SER A 61 12.15 -5.47 -14.45
N VAL A 62 11.02 -4.76 -14.50
CA VAL A 62 10.23 -4.37 -13.34
C VAL A 62 9.61 -5.60 -12.70
N ALA A 63 8.97 -6.47 -13.47
CA ALA A 63 8.34 -7.69 -12.96
C ALA A 63 9.32 -8.59 -12.18
N ASN A 64 10.54 -8.77 -12.70
CA ASN A 64 11.59 -9.56 -12.03
C ASN A 64 12.18 -8.90 -10.77
N SER A 65 12.03 -7.59 -10.63
CA SER A 65 12.50 -6.82 -9.47
C SER A 65 11.39 -6.50 -8.48
N ALA A 66 10.14 -6.86 -8.79
CA ALA A 66 8.99 -6.53 -7.97
C ALA A 66 9.05 -7.31 -6.65
N GLN A 67 9.00 -6.60 -5.53
CA GLN A 67 8.99 -7.19 -4.19
C GLN A 67 7.62 -7.05 -3.55
N VAL A 68 6.96 -5.91 -3.81
CA VAL A 68 5.65 -5.59 -3.29
C VAL A 68 4.70 -5.26 -4.45
N LEU A 69 3.54 -5.92 -4.45
CA LEU A 69 2.41 -5.61 -5.33
C LEU A 69 1.31 -4.97 -4.49
N ILE A 70 0.92 -3.75 -4.84
CA ILE A 70 -0.16 -3.01 -4.20
C ILE A 70 -1.30 -2.87 -5.19
N VAL A 71 -2.52 -3.19 -4.76
CA VAL A 71 -3.75 -2.91 -5.50
C VAL A 71 -4.57 -1.89 -4.70
N LEU A 72 -4.86 -0.75 -5.31
CA LEU A 72 -5.61 0.33 -4.68
C LEU A 72 -7.10 0.16 -4.96
N LEU A 73 -7.88 -0.01 -3.91
CA LEU A 73 -9.33 -0.20 -3.97
C LEU A 73 -10.06 0.95 -3.28
N ASP A 74 -10.91 1.64 -4.04
CA ASP A 74 -11.98 2.47 -3.47
C ASP A 74 -13.32 1.72 -3.67
N PRO A 75 -13.86 1.08 -2.63
CA PRO A 75 -15.10 0.33 -2.69
C PRO A 75 -16.31 1.25 -2.87
N SER A 76 -16.20 2.57 -2.66
CA SER A 76 -17.32 3.51 -2.80
C SER A 76 -17.92 3.53 -4.22
N HIS A 77 -17.21 3.03 -5.23
CA HIS A 77 -17.74 2.88 -6.57
C HIS A 77 -18.51 1.55 -6.75
N ILE A 78 -19.72 1.63 -7.32
CA ILE A 78 -20.63 0.48 -7.53
C ILE A 78 -20.00 -0.69 -8.31
N ASN A 79 -19.02 -0.41 -9.18
CA ASN A 79 -18.36 -1.41 -10.02
C ASN A 79 -17.00 -1.87 -9.49
N SER A 80 -16.62 -1.51 -8.26
CA SER A 80 -15.28 -1.78 -7.75
C SER A 80 -14.92 -3.25 -7.69
N ARG A 81 -15.87 -4.14 -7.34
CA ARG A 81 -15.65 -5.60 -7.38
C ARG A 81 -15.36 -6.09 -8.79
N THR A 82 -16.23 -5.75 -9.75
CA THR A 82 -16.05 -6.15 -11.16
C THR A 82 -14.76 -5.59 -11.74
N LYS A 83 -14.40 -4.35 -11.41
CA LYS A 83 -13.11 -3.76 -11.80
C LYS A 83 -11.97 -4.59 -11.22
N LEU A 84 -11.94 -4.81 -9.92
CA LEU A 84 -10.90 -5.58 -9.22
C LEU A 84 -10.71 -6.97 -9.85
N ASP A 85 -11.80 -7.72 -10.04
CA ASP A 85 -11.75 -9.06 -10.64
C ASP A 85 -11.24 -9.03 -12.08
N SER A 86 -11.56 -7.97 -12.84
CA SER A 86 -11.06 -7.81 -14.20
C SER A 86 -9.53 -7.61 -14.29
N TRP A 87 -8.87 -7.22 -13.19
CA TRP A 87 -7.42 -7.07 -13.12
C TRP A 87 -6.69 -8.36 -12.74
N LEU A 88 -7.38 -9.39 -12.25
CA LEU A 88 -6.76 -10.66 -11.85
C LEU A 88 -5.82 -11.27 -12.90
N PRO A 89 -6.17 -11.32 -14.21
CA PRO A 89 -5.26 -11.87 -15.22
C PRO A 89 -3.96 -11.06 -15.40
N PHE A 90 -3.99 -9.77 -15.07
CA PHE A 90 -2.80 -8.93 -15.08
C PHE A 90 -1.99 -9.12 -13.80
N LEU A 91 -2.67 -9.15 -12.65
CA LEU A 91 -2.04 -9.33 -11.34
C LEU A 91 -1.30 -10.68 -11.23
N SER A 92 -1.80 -11.73 -11.90
CA SER A 92 -1.15 -13.04 -11.91
C SER A 92 0.24 -13.05 -12.56
N VAL A 93 0.57 -12.07 -13.40
CA VAL A 93 1.93 -11.90 -13.95
C VAL A 93 2.93 -11.48 -12.87
N LEU A 94 2.44 -10.87 -11.79
CA LEU A 94 3.22 -10.37 -10.65
C LEU A 94 3.00 -11.24 -9.39
N ASN A 95 2.57 -12.49 -9.56
CA ASN A 95 2.21 -13.36 -8.45
C ASN A 95 3.42 -13.78 -7.59
N GLU A 96 4.64 -13.62 -8.11
CA GLU A 96 5.89 -13.96 -7.42
C GLU A 96 6.37 -12.84 -6.45
N CYS A 97 5.64 -11.72 -6.35
CA CYS A 97 5.93 -10.70 -5.34
C CYS A 97 5.82 -11.28 -3.94
N GLU A 98 6.83 -11.03 -3.09
CA GLU A 98 6.87 -11.51 -1.71
C GLU A 98 5.72 -10.94 -0.86
N THR A 99 5.32 -9.70 -1.09
CA THR A 99 4.21 -9.06 -0.39
C THR A 99 3.16 -8.58 -1.38
N LYS A 100 1.89 -8.98 -1.16
CA LYS A 100 0.74 -8.57 -1.95
C LYS A 100 -0.25 -7.85 -1.05
N LEU A 101 -0.47 -6.55 -1.27
CA LEU A 101 -1.36 -5.71 -0.47
C LEU A 101 -2.57 -5.29 -1.29
N LEU A 102 -3.77 -5.48 -0.74
CA LEU A 102 -4.96 -4.77 -1.19
C LEU A 102 -5.17 -3.59 -0.25
N VAL A 103 -4.88 -2.39 -0.73
CA VAL A 103 -5.01 -1.16 0.05
C VAL A 103 -6.38 -0.56 -0.22
N ALA A 104 -7.25 -0.59 0.80
CA ALA A 104 -8.62 -0.14 0.68
C ALA A 104 -8.82 1.19 1.43
N ARG A 105 -9.49 2.14 0.78
CA ARG A 105 -10.05 3.33 1.42
C ARG A 105 -11.58 3.23 1.50
N ASN A 106 -12.27 4.08 2.26
CA ASN A 106 -13.72 4.21 2.30
C ASN A 106 -14.52 2.90 2.49
N VAL A 107 -13.99 1.89 3.20
CA VAL A 107 -14.56 0.53 3.29
C VAL A 107 -16.00 0.49 3.84
N ASP A 108 -16.38 1.46 4.67
CA ASP A 108 -17.72 1.54 5.29
C ASP A 108 -18.59 2.70 4.75
N ALA A 109 -18.21 3.31 3.61
CA ALA A 109 -18.79 4.58 3.20
C ALA A 109 -20.23 4.50 2.64
N LEU A 110 -20.65 3.37 2.05
CA LEU A 110 -21.91 3.31 1.30
C LEU A 110 -22.65 1.97 1.43
N LEU A 111 -23.98 2.05 1.51
CA LEU A 111 -24.88 0.93 1.28
C LEU A 111 -24.93 0.70 -0.24
N ASN A 112 -24.72 -0.54 -0.72
CA ASN A 112 -24.64 -0.98 -2.14
C ASN A 112 -23.23 -1.05 -2.77
N THR A 113 -22.18 -1.07 -1.96
CA THR A 113 -20.81 -1.33 -2.41
C THR A 113 -20.32 -2.70 -1.95
N ILE A 114 -19.12 -3.09 -2.40
CA ILE A 114 -18.45 -4.30 -1.89
C ILE A 114 -18.30 -4.18 -0.36
N SER A 115 -18.73 -5.20 0.39
CA SER A 115 -18.65 -5.15 1.84
C SER A 115 -17.24 -5.44 2.32
N ARG A 116 -16.90 -4.97 3.53
CA ARG A 116 -15.65 -5.33 4.22
C ARG A 116 -15.41 -6.84 4.27
N THR A 117 -16.46 -7.62 4.50
CA THR A 117 -16.39 -9.09 4.51
C THR A 117 -16.00 -9.64 3.13
N ASP A 118 -16.61 -9.11 2.06
CA ASP A 118 -16.29 -9.53 0.69
C ASP A 118 -14.86 -9.15 0.29
N ILE A 119 -14.35 -8.00 0.76
CA ILE A 119 -12.96 -7.58 0.57
C ILE A 119 -12.02 -8.55 1.28
N LYS A 120 -12.26 -8.86 2.56
CA LYS A 120 -11.44 -9.80 3.34
C LYS A 120 -11.45 -11.20 2.73
N GLN A 121 -12.60 -11.64 2.25
CA GLN A 121 -12.73 -12.92 1.55
C GLN A 121 -11.91 -12.91 0.26
N TRP A 122 -12.02 -11.85 -0.55
CA TRP A 122 -11.22 -11.71 -1.77
C TRP A 122 -9.72 -11.75 -1.48
N CYS A 123 -9.27 -11.02 -0.45
CA CYS A 123 -7.87 -11.05 -0.01
C CYS A 123 -7.40 -12.46 0.33
N THR A 124 -8.22 -13.21 1.07
CA THR A 124 -7.91 -14.60 1.44
C THR A 124 -7.86 -15.52 0.23
N GLU A 125 -8.81 -15.39 -0.71
CA GLU A 125 -8.91 -16.22 -1.92
C GLU A 125 -7.73 -16.00 -2.89
N HIS A 126 -7.18 -14.79 -2.91
CA HIS A 126 -6.12 -14.38 -3.85
C HIS A 126 -4.75 -14.17 -3.19
N ASP A 127 -4.63 -14.48 -1.90
CA ASP A 127 -3.40 -14.36 -1.12
C ASP A 127 -2.85 -12.92 -1.11
N TYR A 128 -3.72 -11.99 -0.72
CA TYR A 128 -3.39 -10.59 -0.44
C TYR A 128 -3.60 -10.30 1.04
N GLU A 129 -2.78 -9.43 1.61
CA GLU A 129 -3.04 -8.80 2.90
C GLU A 129 -3.91 -7.56 2.68
N LEU A 130 -4.95 -7.39 3.52
CA LEU A 130 -5.80 -6.20 3.48
C LEU A 130 -5.21 -5.09 4.35
N LEU A 131 -4.93 -3.93 3.74
CA LEU A 131 -4.58 -2.71 4.45
C LEU A 131 -5.69 -1.66 4.31
N GLU A 132 -6.46 -1.46 5.37
CA GLU A 132 -7.49 -0.41 5.41
C GLU A 132 -6.87 0.93 5.83
N LEU A 133 -7.18 2.00 5.09
CA LEU A 133 -6.62 3.33 5.35
C LEU A 133 -7.39 4.10 6.44
N GLU A 134 -8.66 3.81 6.69
CA GLU A 134 -9.47 4.51 7.69
C GLU A 134 -9.47 3.84 9.06
N LYS A 135 -9.87 4.62 10.08
CA LYS A 135 -10.20 4.09 11.39
C LYS A 135 -11.44 3.20 11.32
N ASN A 136 -11.29 1.95 11.74
CA ASN A 136 -12.41 1.04 11.89
C ASN A 136 -13.32 1.53 13.02
N LYS A 137 -14.60 1.76 12.72
CA LYS A 137 -15.59 2.15 13.75
C LYS A 137 -15.96 0.99 14.70
N THR A 138 -15.46 -0.21 14.42
CA THR A 138 -15.75 -1.46 15.14
C THR A 138 -14.60 -1.92 16.04
N SER A 139 -13.53 -1.12 16.21
CA SER A 139 -12.62 -1.35 17.33
C SER A 139 -13.37 -0.97 18.61
N GLU A 140 -14.18 -1.92 19.10
CA GLU A 140 -14.57 -2.01 20.50
C GLU A 140 -13.30 -2.30 21.32
N THR A 141 -12.48 -1.26 21.47
CA THR A 141 -11.68 -1.06 22.67
C THR A 141 -12.10 0.32 23.14
N ASP A 142 -12.96 0.30 24.17
CA ASP A 142 -12.94 1.31 25.20
C ASP A 142 -11.48 1.73 25.46
N ASP A 143 -11.20 3.01 25.30
CA ASP A 143 -10.20 3.75 26.07
C ASP A 143 -10.65 5.22 26.03
N GLU A 144 -11.66 5.50 26.85
CA GLU A 144 -11.62 6.70 27.66
C GLU A 144 -10.31 6.63 28.48
N ASP A 145 -9.57 7.75 28.52
CA ASP A 145 -8.30 7.98 29.26
C ASP A 145 -7.00 7.88 28.45
N ASP A 146 -6.48 9.04 28.02
CA ASP A 146 -5.07 9.43 28.24
C ASP A 146 -4.91 10.94 27.99
N ASP A 147 -5.47 11.73 28.91
CA ASP A 147 -4.77 12.93 29.37
C ASP A 147 -3.73 12.45 30.40
N GLU A 148 -2.48 12.20 30.03
CA GLU A 148 -1.38 12.38 30.99
C GLU A 148 -0.01 12.56 30.32
N ASP A 149 0.72 13.50 30.91
CA ASP A 149 2.02 14.01 30.51
C ASP A 149 3.14 12.95 30.60
N GLY A 150 4.07 13.02 29.64
CA GLY A 150 5.47 12.64 29.86
C GLY A 150 5.86 11.24 29.39
N GLU A 151 6.58 11.18 28.28
CA GLU A 151 7.99 10.76 28.27
C GLU A 151 8.55 10.99 26.85
N ASP A 152 9.81 11.44 26.78
CA ASP A 152 10.58 11.65 25.56
C ASP A 152 10.89 10.32 24.83
N ASP A 153 9.88 9.47 24.57
CA ASP A 153 10.03 8.38 23.62
C ASP A 153 9.72 8.91 22.22
N GLU A 154 10.78 9.30 21.52
CA GLU A 154 10.76 9.68 20.11
C GLU A 154 10.09 8.62 19.21
N ASN A 155 9.79 7.40 19.69
CA ASN A 155 9.10 6.33 18.97
C ASN A 155 7.61 6.16 19.31
N ALA A 156 7.03 6.93 20.24
CA ALA A 156 5.60 6.84 20.57
C ALA A 156 4.70 7.09 19.35
N HIS A 157 5.19 7.83 18.35
CA HIS A 157 4.50 8.06 17.08
C HIS A 157 4.42 6.82 16.17
N LEU A 158 5.23 5.78 16.41
CA LEU A 158 5.17 4.51 15.66
C LEU A 158 4.03 3.60 16.14
N TYR A 159 3.52 3.82 17.35
CA TYR A 159 2.46 3.02 17.98
C TYR A 159 1.12 3.76 18.13
N ARG A 160 1.09 5.06 17.83
CA ARG A 160 -0.18 5.78 17.68
C ARG A 160 -0.89 5.21 16.45
N ASP A 161 -2.19 5.01 16.54
CA ASP A 161 -3.00 4.61 15.40
C ASP A 161 -2.71 5.52 14.19
N VAL A 162 -2.02 4.96 13.19
CA VAL A 162 -1.72 5.66 11.95
C VAL A 162 -2.74 5.25 10.88
N TYR A 163 -3.35 6.27 10.28
CA TYR A 163 -4.37 6.16 9.25
C TYR A 163 -3.92 6.88 7.96
N GLY A 164 -4.56 6.57 6.84
CA GLY A 164 -4.24 7.12 5.53
C GLY A 164 -2.92 6.59 4.97
N ILE A 165 -2.33 7.32 4.02
CA ILE A 165 -1.05 6.97 3.40
C ILE A 165 0.09 6.72 4.42
N PRO A 166 0.19 7.45 5.54
CA PRO A 166 1.16 7.13 6.59
C PRO A 166 1.11 5.67 7.09
N ARG A 167 -0.06 5.03 7.08
CA ARG A 167 -0.22 3.61 7.44
C ARG A 167 0.42 2.68 6.40
N LEU A 168 0.25 3.02 5.12
CA LEU A 168 0.93 2.31 4.02
C LEU A 168 2.44 2.49 4.09
N ILE A 169 2.92 3.70 4.40
CA ILE A 169 4.35 3.98 4.61
C ILE A 169 4.91 3.07 5.71
N GLN A 170 4.25 2.98 6.87
CA GLN A 170 4.68 2.09 7.95
C GLN A 170 4.74 0.61 7.52
N THR A 171 3.74 0.17 6.76
CA THR A 171 3.69 -1.20 6.22
C THR A 171 4.87 -1.46 5.27
N LEU A 172 5.25 -0.48 4.45
CA LEU A 172 6.41 -0.59 3.55
C LEU A 172 7.76 -0.48 4.29
N HIS A 173 7.79 0.24 5.42
CA HIS A 173 8.97 0.35 6.28
C HIS A 173 9.29 -0.94 7.03
N ILE A 174 8.31 -1.81 7.31
CA ILE A 174 8.56 -3.10 7.96
C ILE A 174 8.97 -4.21 6.97
N HIS A 175 8.79 -3.99 5.66
CA HIS A 175 9.17 -4.95 4.64
C HIS A 175 10.71 -5.12 4.59
N GLN A 176 11.17 -6.36 4.40
CA GLN A 176 12.59 -6.69 4.36
C GLN A 176 13.15 -6.50 2.95
N TRP A 177 13.55 -5.27 2.62
CA TRP A 177 14.09 -4.98 1.30
C TRP A 177 15.43 -5.69 1.05
N PRO A 178 15.66 -6.27 -0.15
CA PRO A 178 16.89 -7.00 -0.44
C PRO A 178 18.14 -6.11 -0.49
N ASN A 179 17.98 -4.79 -0.55
CA ASN A 179 19.06 -3.80 -0.62
C ASN A 179 19.13 -2.86 0.60
N MET A 180 18.60 -3.28 1.76
CA MET A 180 18.67 -2.49 2.99
C MET A 180 20.11 -2.23 3.41
N ASN A 181 20.40 -0.97 3.77
CA ASN A 181 21.62 -0.56 4.44
C ASN A 181 21.27 -0.21 5.90
N LEU A 182 21.74 -1.04 6.83
CA LEU A 182 21.47 -0.83 8.26
C LEU A 182 22.19 0.43 8.77
N LYS A 183 21.47 1.23 9.55
CA LYS A 183 22.03 2.37 10.27
C LYS A 183 22.67 1.87 11.57
N GLY A 184 23.88 2.34 11.84
CA GLY A 184 24.63 2.07 13.07
C GLY A 184 24.45 3.15 14.11
#